data_AF-A0A923S0A1-F1
#
_entry.id   AF-A0A923S0A1-F1
#
_cell.length_a   1.000
_cell.length_b   1.000
_cell.length_c   1.000
_cell.angle_alpha   90.00
_cell.angle_beta   90.00
_cell.angle_gamma   90.00
#
_symmetry.space_group_name_H-M   'P 1'
#
loop_
_entity.id
_entity.type
_entity.pdbx_description
1 polymer ?
#
loop_
_entity_poly.entity_id
_entity_poly.type
_entity_poly.pdbx_seq_one_letter_code
_entity_poly.pdbx_strand_id
1 'polypeptide(L)' 'MPRRTKKEALATRNRLLDAAERQFLANGVAGTSLNDIAMAAGTTRGAIYWHLG' A
#
# COMPACT_ATOMS: atom_id res chain seq x y z
N MET A 1 16.89 -10.11 -9.54
CA MET A 1 15.89 -10.29 -8.47
C MET A 1 14.78 -11.18 -9.02
N PRO A 2 14.35 -12.24 -8.31
CA PRO A 2 13.26 -13.09 -8.80
C PRO A 2 11.99 -12.24 -8.98
N ARG A 3 11.32 -12.39 -10.14
CA ARG A 3 10.00 -11.80 -10.40
C ARG A 3 9.04 -12.30 -9.31
N ARG A 4 8.46 -11.39 -8.52
CA ARG A 4 7.37 -11.74 -7.59
C ARG A 4 6.26 -12.45 -8.37
N THR A 5 5.74 -13.52 -7.79
CA THR A 5 4.61 -14.25 -8.37
C THR A 5 3.38 -13.36 -8.44
N LYS A 6 2.46 -13.63 -9.37
CA LYS A 6 1.18 -12.91 -9.47
C LYS A 6 0.40 -12.91 -8.13
N LYS A 7 0.50 -14.01 -7.37
CA LYS A 7 -0.13 -14.17 -6.05
C LYS A 7 0.45 -13.21 -5.02
N GLU A 8 1.77 -13.11 -4.93
CA GLU A 8 2.44 -12.18 -4.00
C GLU A 8 2.16 -10.71 -4.37
N ALA A 9 2.08 -10.43 -5.68
CA ALA A 9 1.72 -9.11 -6.17
C ALA A 9 0.32 -8.70 -5.71
N LEU A 10 -0.65 -9.61 -5.84
CA LEU A 10 -2.04 -9.39 -5.40
C LEU A 10 -2.13 -9.25 -3.87
N ALA A 11 -1.43 -10.11 -3.12
CA ALA A 11 -1.40 -10.03 -1.66
C ALA A 11 -0.84 -8.69 -1.16
N THR A 12 0.16 -8.14 -1.86
CA THR A 12 0.72 -6.83 -1.51
C THR A 12 -0.21 -5.69 -1.88
N ARG A 13 -0.92 -5.79 -3.01
CA ARG A 13 -1.97 -4.84 -3.38
C ARG A 13 -3.10 -4.79 -2.36
N ASN A 14 -3.57 -5.94 -1.88
CA ASN A 14 -4.63 -5.99 -0.87
C ASN A 14 -4.19 -5.35 0.45
N ARG A 15 -2.97 -5.66 0.92
CA ARG A 15 -2.41 -5.01 2.12
C ARG A 15 -2.34 -3.48 2.00
N LEU A 16 -2.00 -2.97 0.82
CA LEU A 16 -1.99 -1.53 0.56
C LEU A 16 -3.39 -0.91 0.65
N LEU A 17 -4.42 -1.59 0.14
CA LEU A 17 -5.80 -1.12 0.20
C LEU A 17 -6.34 -1.14 1.64
N ASP A 18 -6.11 -2.22 2.37
CA ASP A 18 -6.52 -2.32 3.78
C ASP A 18 -5.84 -1.25 4.65
N ALA A 19 -4.55 -0.96 4.37
CA ALA A 19 -3.82 0.09 5.06
C ALA A 19 -4.36 1.48 4.71
N ALA A 20 -4.67 1.73 3.44
CA ALA A 20 -5.25 2.99 2.99
C ALA A 20 -6.61 3.25 3.65
N GLU A 21 -7.50 2.25 3.66
CA GLU A 21 -8.79 2.32 4.33
C GLU A 21 -8.64 2.74 5.80
N ARG A 22 -7.79 2.03 6.56
CA ARG A 22 -7.56 2.34 7.98
C ARG A 22 -7.00 3.75 8.19
N GLN A 23 -6.05 4.17 7.37
CA GLN A 23 -5.44 5.50 7.50
C GLN A 23 -6.42 6.62 7.13
N PHE A 24 -7.20 6.44 6.07
CA PHE A 24 -8.23 7.40 5.68
C PHE A 24 -9.33 7.51 6.72
N LEU A 25 -9.75 6.41 7.34
CA LEU A 25 -10.71 6.44 8.45
C LEU A 25 -10.18 7.19 9.68
N ALA A 26 -8.88 7.04 9.98
CA ALA A 26 -8.27 7.66 11.17
C ALA A 26 -7.94 9.15 10.96
N ASN A 27 -7.40 9.52 9.80
CA ASN A 27 -6.76 10.82 9.57
C ASN A 27 -7.44 11.64 8.47
N GLY A 28 -8.46 11.08 7.80
CA GLY A 28 -9.03 11.65 6.59
C GLY A 28 -8.11 11.50 5.37
N VAL A 29 -8.67 11.71 4.18
CA VAL A 29 -7.93 11.59 2.91
C VAL A 29 -6.82 12.64 2.81
N ALA A 30 -7.12 13.90 3.13
CA ALA A 30 -6.15 15.00 3.04
C ALA A 30 -5.01 14.88 4.07
N GLY A 31 -5.25 14.22 5.21
CA GLY A 31 -4.27 14.01 6.28
C GLY A 31 -3.43 12.74 6.11
N THR A 32 -3.68 11.93 5.08
CA THR A 32 -2.99 10.64 4.87
C THR A 32 -2.06 10.73 3.66
N SER A 33 -0.76 10.53 3.87
CA SER A 33 0.20 10.45 2.78
C SER A 33 0.37 9.02 2.24
N LEU A 34 0.88 8.89 1.01
CA LEU A 34 1.29 7.58 0.47
C LEU A 34 2.38 6.91 1.31
N ASN A 35 3.21 7.70 2.01
CA ASN A 35 4.23 7.13 2.89
C ASN A 35 3.60 6.48 4.12
N ASP A 36 2.56 7.09 4.69
CA ASP A 36 1.83 6.54 5.85
C ASP A 36 1.16 5.21 5.49
N ILE A 37 0.55 5.15 4.30
CA ILE A 37 -0.05 3.91 3.77
C ILE A 37 1.01 2.84 3.57
N ALA A 38 2.16 3.18 2.97
CA ALA A 38 3.24 2.22 2.72
C ALA A 38 3.82 1.65 4.03
N MET A 39 4.09 2.51 5.01
CA MET A 39 4.56 2.10 6.34
C MET A 39 3.54 1.19 7.03
N ALA A 40 2.25 1.57 7.02
CA ALA A 40 1.18 0.78 7.61
C ALA A 40 0.95 -0.58 6.91
N ALA A 41 1.26 -0.70 5.62
CA ALA A 41 1.21 -1.95 4.87
C ALA A 41 2.48 -2.81 4.96
N GLY A 42 3.54 -2.33 5.65
CA GLY A 42 4.83 -3.00 5.75
C GLY A 42 5.57 -3.08 4.41
N THR A 43 5.48 -2.03 3.61
CA THR A 43 6.10 -1.94 2.27
C THR A 43 6.73 -0.56 2.05
N THR A 44 7.31 -0.35 0.86
CA THR A 44 7.90 0.94 0.49
C THR A 44 6.92 1.79 -0.31
N ARG A 45 7.09 3.11 -0.27
CA ARG A 45 6.33 4.03 -1.12
C ARG A 45 6.44 3.70 -2.61
N GLY A 46 7.60 3.21 -3.06
CA GLY A 46 7.80 2.74 -4.44
C GLY A 46 6.88 1.58 -4.83
N ALA A 47 6.53 0.71 -3.89
CA ALA A 47 5.59 -0.38 -4.14
C ALA A 47 4.19 0.14 -4.50
N ILE A 48 3.76 1.26 -3.93
CA ILE A 48 2.45 1.86 -4.26
C ILE A 48 2.38 2.21 -5.74
N TYR A 49 3.41 2.89 -6.26
CA TYR A 49 3.47 3.25 -7.68
C TYR A 49 3.48 2.02 -8.61
N TRP A 50 3.99 0.88 -8.15
CA TRP A 50 3.99 -0.37 -8.92
C TRP A 50 2.65 -1.12 -8.87
N HIS A 51 1.94 -1.08 -7.75
CA HIS A 51 0.72 -1.86 -7.52
C HIS A 51 -0.59 -1.13 -7.84
N LEU A 52 -0.59 0.20 -7.73
CA LEU A 52 -1.77 1.06 -7.84
C LEU A 52 -1.64 2.12 -8.95
N GLY A 53 -0.47 2.20 -9.59
CA GLY A 53 -0.24 3.04 -10.78
C GLY A 53 -0.78 2.43 -12.06
#